data_AF-A0A645CC16-F1
#
_entry.id   AF-A0A645CC16-F1
#
_cell.length_a   1.000
_cell.length_b   1.000
_cell.length_c   1.000
_cell.angle_alpha   90.00
_cell.angle_beta   90.00
_cell.angle_gamma   90.00
#
_symmetry.space_group_name_H-M   'P 1'
#
loop_
_entity.id
_entity.type
_entity.pdbx_description
1 polymer ?
#
loop_
_entity_poly.entity_id
_entity_poly.type
_entity_poly.pdbx_seq_one_letter_code
_entity_poly.pdbx_strand_id
1 'polypeptide(L)'
;MIFVEDQLIKLNGVVLPGLVKSIEVTETAKVDEQEVEGSATKPKQATGYEDAKVNIELIIDDTQTQTKFQRYAMLRAIFRSPGQSVPKPIPIVSEDTAAHGVEKVIFKKLTHKGENKKGQLTANLELWEYIPQTITTTKSGSGKASSKSSGASSSLSSGYKDYLNTNRGKSPAIDDASTTAAMSKVSQMPY
;
A
#
# COMPACT_ATOMS: atom_id res chain seq x y z
N MET A 1 5.00 33.27 -26.36
CA MET A 1 5.81 32.29 -25.59
C MET A 1 5.12 30.94 -25.69
N ILE A 2 5.84 29.90 -26.12
CA ILE A 2 5.35 28.51 -26.12
C ILE A 2 5.75 27.94 -24.76
N PHE A 3 4.77 27.61 -23.92
CA PHE A 3 5.01 26.88 -22.68
C PHE A 3 5.10 25.40 -23.04
N VAL A 4 6.30 24.82 -22.96
CA VAL A 4 6.51 23.38 -23.11
C VAL A 4 6.22 22.75 -21.74
N GLU A 5 5.31 21.78 -21.71
CA GLU A 5 4.99 21.05 -20.48
C GLU A 5 6.18 20.15 -20.09
N ASP A 6 6.58 20.22 -18.82
CA ASP A 6 7.66 19.37 -18.30
C ASP A 6 7.14 17.96 -18.07
N GLN A 7 7.71 16.98 -18.77
CA GLN A 7 7.36 15.56 -18.62
C GLN A 7 8.08 14.89 -17.44
N LEU A 8 8.58 15.69 -16.48
CA LEU A 8 9.50 15.25 -15.43
C LEU A 8 8.82 14.42 -14.34
N ILE A 9 7.52 14.66 -14.08
CA ILE A 9 6.81 14.03 -12.96
C ILE A 9 5.51 13.40 -13.46
N LYS A 10 5.34 12.11 -13.16
CA LYS A 10 4.10 11.37 -13.38
C LYS A 10 3.49 10.91 -12.06
N LEU A 11 2.20 11.16 -11.88
CA LEU A 11 1.40 10.64 -10.77
C LEU A 11 0.29 9.76 -11.33
N ASN A 12 0.19 8.53 -10.86
CA ASN A 12 -0.79 7.57 -11.36
C ASN A 12 -0.69 7.35 -12.89
N GLY A 13 0.52 7.45 -13.45
CA GLY A 13 0.75 7.39 -14.90
C GLY A 13 0.36 8.66 -15.68
N VAL A 14 -0.18 9.69 -15.02
CA VAL A 14 -0.56 10.96 -15.61
C VAL A 14 0.53 12.00 -15.38
N VAL A 15 0.95 12.69 -16.44
CA VAL A 15 1.90 13.81 -16.35
C VAL A 15 1.23 14.99 -15.65
N LEU A 16 1.94 15.64 -14.74
CA LEU A 16 1.39 16.80 -14.03
C LEU A 16 1.11 17.97 -14.99
N PRO A 17 -0.08 18.60 -14.94
CA PRO A 17 -0.42 19.69 -15.84
C PRO A 17 0.26 20.98 -15.37
N GLY A 18 1.42 21.31 -15.90
CA GLY A 18 2.20 22.44 -15.40
C GLY A 18 3.56 22.54 -16.03
N LEU A 19 4.22 23.67 -15.77
CA LEU A 19 5.68 23.67 -15.70
C LEU A 19 6.07 23.36 -14.25
N VAL A 20 6.95 22.38 -14.04
CA VAL A 20 7.48 22.10 -12.70
C VAL A 20 8.53 23.16 -12.39
N LYS A 21 8.33 23.91 -11.31
CA LYS A 21 9.27 24.95 -10.86
C LYS A 21 10.31 24.39 -9.90
N SER A 22 9.88 23.50 -9.02
CA SER A 22 10.77 22.79 -8.10
C SER A 22 10.12 21.50 -7.63
N ILE A 23 10.98 20.56 -7.29
CA ILE A 23 10.68 19.36 -6.53
C ILE A 23 11.68 19.29 -5.37
N GLU A 24 11.16 19.01 -4.19
CA GLU A 24 11.94 18.84 -2.97
C GLU A 24 11.50 17.55 -2.32
N VAL A 25 12.46 16.64 -2.09
CA VAL A 25 12.25 15.40 -1.35
C VAL A 25 13.03 15.51 -0.04
N THR A 26 12.34 15.35 1.07
CA THR A 26 12.90 15.47 2.42
C THR A 26 12.73 14.16 3.17
N GLU A 27 13.82 13.63 3.71
CA GLU A 27 13.82 12.50 4.64
C GLU A 27 14.32 12.96 6.00
N THR A 28 13.64 12.53 7.06
CA THR A 28 13.96 12.91 8.43
C THR A 28 14.15 11.66 9.29
N ALA A 29 15.15 11.69 10.16
CA ALA A 29 15.35 10.63 11.15
C ALA A 29 14.47 10.89 12.38
N LYS A 30 13.92 9.82 12.95
CA LYS A 30 13.27 9.84 14.26
C LYS A 30 14.33 9.68 15.34
N VAL A 31 14.42 10.68 16.23
CA VAL A 31 15.38 10.72 17.32
C VAL A 31 14.64 11.06 18.60
N ASP A 32 14.68 10.16 19.56
CA ASP A 32 14.06 10.33 20.87
C ASP A 32 15.09 10.85 21.87
N GLU A 33 14.65 11.76 22.74
CA GLU A 33 15.45 12.19 23.90
C GLU A 33 15.08 11.29 25.08
N GLN A 34 16.05 10.50 25.55
CA GLN A 34 15.85 9.63 26.69
C GLN A 34 16.16 10.42 27.97
N GLU A 35 15.18 10.48 28.87
CA GLU A 35 15.42 10.94 30.24
C GLU A 35 16.02 9.79 31.05
N VAL A 36 17.14 10.08 31.74
CA VAL A 36 17.86 9.11 32.56
C VAL A 36 17.91 9.66 33.97
N GLU A 37 17.29 8.95 34.91
CA GLU A 37 17.23 9.36 36.31
C GLU A 37 18.64 9.50 36.89
N GLY A 38 18.96 10.67 37.43
CA GLY A 38 20.29 11.02 37.96
C GLY A 38 21.25 11.67 36.95
N SER A 39 20.86 11.84 35.68
CA SER A 39 21.65 12.55 34.67
C SER A 39 21.04 13.90 34.32
N ALA A 40 21.85 14.97 34.37
CA ALA A 40 21.44 16.30 33.90
C ALA A 40 21.40 16.40 32.35
N THR A 41 22.02 15.45 31.66
CA THR A 41 22.05 15.38 30.19
C THR A 41 21.05 14.34 29.69
N LYS A 42 20.24 14.74 28.70
CA LYS A 42 19.30 13.86 27.98
C LYS A 42 19.99 13.26 26.75
N PRO A 43 20.44 11.98 26.78
CA PRO A 43 21.01 11.34 25.61
C PRO A 43 19.98 11.22 24.48
N LYS A 44 20.47 11.34 23.24
CA LYS A 44 19.66 11.20 22.02
C LYS A 44 19.79 9.78 21.47
N GLN A 45 18.67 9.13 21.18
CA GLN A 45 18.62 7.79 20.62
C GLN A 45 17.88 7.81 19.27
N ALA A 46 18.54 7.33 18.21
CA ALA A 46 17.88 7.15 16.92
C ALA A 46 16.89 5.97 17.00
N THR A 47 15.63 6.20 16.63
CA THR A 47 14.55 5.21 16.73
C THR A 47 13.97 4.80 15.38
N GLY A 48 14.34 5.50 14.30
CA GLY A 48 14.01 5.10 12.94
C GLY A 48 14.03 6.27 11.97
N TYR A 49 13.20 6.18 10.93
CA TYR A 49 12.99 7.23 9.93
C TYR A 49 11.51 7.64 9.88
N GLU A 50 11.25 8.88 9.50
CA GLU A 50 9.92 9.34 9.09
C GLU A 50 9.69 9.04 7.60
N ASP A 51 8.42 9.06 7.19
CA ASP A 51 8.06 8.90 5.78
C ASP A 51 8.58 10.09 4.97
N ALA A 52 9.17 9.86 3.80
CA ALA A 52 9.70 10.95 2.99
C ALA A 52 8.59 11.93 2.59
N LYS A 53 8.90 13.23 2.63
CA LYS A 53 7.99 14.29 2.24
C LYS A 53 8.41 14.86 0.88
N VAL A 54 7.48 14.89 -0.06
CA VAL A 54 7.70 15.43 -1.41
C VAL A 54 6.87 16.69 -1.57
N ASN A 55 7.54 17.83 -1.82
CA ASN A 55 6.90 19.09 -2.17
C ASN A 55 7.18 19.40 -3.63
N ILE A 56 6.13 19.74 -4.38
CA ILE A 56 6.22 20.08 -5.80
C ILE A 56 5.57 21.45 -6.01
N GLU A 57 6.31 22.39 -6.57
CA GLU A 57 5.78 23.69 -7.01
C GLU A 57 5.57 23.66 -8.53
N LEU A 58 4.36 24.02 -8.98
CA LEU A 58 3.99 24.04 -10.39
C LEU A 58 3.47 25.42 -10.80
N ILE A 59 3.77 25.82 -12.03
CA ILE A 59 3.13 26.96 -12.70
C ILE A 59 2.10 26.41 -13.69
N ILE A 60 0.86 26.85 -13.54
CA ILE A 60 -0.28 26.42 -14.37
C ILE A 60 -0.81 27.63 -15.12
N ASP A 61 -0.71 27.56 -16.44
CA ASP A 61 -1.16 28.60 -17.37
C ASP A 61 -2.27 28.09 -18.28
N ASP A 62 -2.92 29.03 -18.97
CA ASP A 62 -3.87 28.70 -20.03
C ASP A 62 -3.09 28.12 -21.23
N THR A 63 -3.62 27.06 -21.83
CA THR A 63 -3.15 26.53 -23.11
C THR A 63 -4.12 26.93 -24.23
N GLN A 64 -3.81 26.57 -25.47
CA GLN A 64 -4.73 26.82 -26.60
C GLN A 64 -6.06 26.07 -26.45
N THR A 65 -6.09 25.00 -25.65
CA THR A 65 -7.22 24.08 -25.54
C THR A 65 -7.88 24.07 -24.17
N GLN A 66 -7.18 24.49 -23.12
CA GLN A 66 -7.66 24.40 -21.75
C GLN A 66 -7.30 25.64 -20.94
N THR A 67 -8.18 26.03 -20.03
CA THR A 67 -7.88 27.09 -19.06
C THR A 67 -7.05 26.56 -17.89
N LYS A 68 -6.30 27.44 -17.22
CA LYS A 68 -5.54 27.16 -16.00
C LYS A 68 -6.38 26.52 -14.91
N PHE A 69 -7.66 26.88 -14.81
CA PHE A 69 -8.58 26.29 -13.83
C PHE A 69 -9.06 24.89 -14.22
N GLN A 70 -9.27 24.63 -15.52
CA GLN A 70 -9.53 23.27 -16.01
C GLN A 70 -8.33 22.37 -15.74
N ARG A 71 -7.13 22.86 -16.01
CA ARG A 71 -5.88 22.15 -15.71
C ARG A 71 -5.65 21.93 -14.22
N TYR A 72 -5.95 22.93 -13.39
CA TYR A 72 -5.94 22.76 -11.92
C TYR A 72 -6.96 21.72 -11.45
N ALA A 73 -8.14 21.66 -12.09
CA ALA A 73 -9.13 20.61 -11.82
C ALA A 73 -8.63 19.22 -12.23
N MET A 74 -7.89 19.11 -13.34
CA MET A 74 -7.21 17.86 -13.73
C MET A 74 -6.17 17.44 -12.70
N LEU A 75 -5.33 18.36 -12.22
CA LEU A 75 -4.38 18.10 -11.13
C LEU A 75 -5.12 17.57 -9.89
N ARG A 76 -6.24 18.22 -9.52
CA ARG A 76 -7.06 17.78 -8.39
C ARG A 76 -7.63 16.38 -8.57
N ALA A 77 -8.05 16.04 -9.78
CA ALA A 77 -8.67 14.75 -10.08
C ALA A 77 -7.70 13.57 -9.91
N ILE A 78 -6.38 13.79 -10.06
CA ILE A 78 -5.35 12.76 -9.89
C ILE A 78 -5.41 12.14 -8.49
N PHE A 79 -5.59 12.97 -7.46
CA PHE A 79 -5.55 12.53 -6.07
C PHE A 79 -6.91 12.49 -5.37
N ARG A 80 -7.93 13.16 -5.92
CA ARG A 80 -9.28 13.18 -5.36
C ARG A 80 -10.33 13.03 -6.45
N SER A 81 -10.79 11.80 -6.63
CA SER A 81 -11.96 11.52 -7.47
C SER A 81 -13.26 12.00 -6.80
N PRO A 82 -14.29 12.38 -7.58
CA PRO A 82 -15.62 12.66 -7.03
C PRO A 82 -16.13 11.47 -6.20
N GLY A 83 -16.62 11.73 -4.99
CA GLY A 83 -17.11 10.70 -4.07
C GLY A 83 -16.04 9.98 -3.23
N GLN A 84 -14.74 10.27 -3.44
CA GLN A 84 -13.67 9.70 -2.63
C GLN A 84 -13.55 10.41 -1.26
N SER A 85 -13.71 9.64 -0.18
CA SER A 85 -13.56 10.11 1.21
C SER A 85 -12.15 9.90 1.77
N VAL A 86 -11.45 8.84 1.33
CA VAL A 86 -10.12 8.46 1.83
C VAL A 86 -9.08 8.59 0.72
N PRO A 87 -7.95 9.29 0.95
CA PRO A 87 -6.83 9.33 0.02
C PRO A 87 -6.29 7.92 -0.25
N LYS A 88 -5.97 7.62 -1.52
CA LYS A 88 -5.36 6.35 -1.90
C LYS A 88 -3.87 6.56 -2.17
N PRO A 89 -3.01 5.57 -1.87
CA PRO A 89 -1.64 5.57 -2.36
C PRO A 89 -1.60 5.61 -3.89
N ILE A 90 -0.71 6.44 -4.43
CA ILE A 90 -0.56 6.71 -5.86
C ILE A 90 0.91 6.46 -6.24
N PRO A 91 1.18 5.75 -7.35
CA PRO A 91 2.56 5.63 -7.83
C PRO A 91 3.06 6.98 -8.34
N ILE A 92 4.30 7.32 -7.98
CA ILE A 92 5.00 8.50 -8.46
C ILE A 92 6.22 8.07 -9.26
N VAL A 93 6.49 8.78 -10.35
CA VAL A 93 7.69 8.58 -11.16
C VAL A 93 8.32 9.94 -11.41
N SER A 94 9.50 10.16 -10.82
CA SER A 94 10.41 11.28 -11.07
C SER A 94 11.83 10.85 -10.73
N GLU A 95 12.84 11.52 -11.27
CA GLU A 95 14.25 11.23 -10.97
C GLU A 95 14.55 11.48 -9.48
N ASP A 96 14.03 12.57 -8.92
CA ASP A 96 14.22 12.92 -7.51
C ASP A 96 13.58 11.89 -6.58
N THR A 97 12.32 11.51 -6.81
CA THR A 97 11.66 10.50 -5.96
C THR A 97 12.33 9.13 -6.10
N ALA A 98 12.83 8.79 -7.29
CA ALA A 98 13.55 7.55 -7.52
C ALA A 98 14.91 7.51 -6.80
N ALA A 99 15.62 8.65 -6.73
CA ALA A 99 16.87 8.77 -5.97
C ALA A 99 16.69 8.50 -4.47
N HIS A 100 15.50 8.79 -3.96
CA HIS A 100 15.07 8.53 -2.58
C HIS A 100 14.36 7.18 -2.37
N GLY A 101 14.20 6.36 -3.43
CA GLY A 101 13.49 5.07 -3.34
C GLY A 101 11.98 5.19 -3.13
N VAL A 102 11.40 6.38 -3.32
CA VAL A 102 9.98 6.64 -3.12
C VAL A 102 9.19 6.22 -4.35
N GLU A 103 8.51 5.07 -4.27
CA GLU A 103 7.69 4.53 -5.36
C GLU A 103 6.22 4.98 -5.29
N LYS A 104 5.69 5.12 -4.08
CA LYS A 104 4.27 5.40 -3.82
C LYS A 104 4.15 6.52 -2.82
N VAL A 105 3.15 7.36 -3.05
CA VAL A 105 2.88 8.52 -2.23
C VAL A 105 1.39 8.65 -1.90
N ILE A 106 1.09 9.26 -0.76
CA ILE A 106 -0.23 9.69 -0.35
C ILE A 106 -0.34 11.21 -0.47
N PHE A 107 -1.46 11.66 -1.02
CA PHE A 107 -1.80 13.08 -1.07
C PHE A 107 -2.01 13.67 0.32
N LYS A 108 -1.27 14.74 0.65
CA LYS A 108 -1.42 15.49 1.89
C LYS A 108 -2.14 16.81 1.70
N LYS A 109 -1.71 17.63 0.73
CA LYS A 109 -2.21 19.01 0.54
C LYS A 109 -2.00 19.49 -0.89
N LEU A 110 -2.99 20.21 -1.42
CA LEU A 110 -2.87 21.01 -2.64
C LEU A 110 -3.32 22.44 -2.32
N THR A 111 -2.50 23.42 -2.66
CA THR A 111 -2.88 24.83 -2.63
C THR A 111 -2.56 25.49 -3.97
N HIS A 112 -3.18 26.64 -4.23
CA HIS A 112 -2.73 27.51 -5.31
C HIS A 112 -2.80 28.98 -4.92
N LYS A 113 -2.04 29.79 -5.65
CA LYS A 113 -2.06 31.25 -5.60
C LYS A 113 -2.17 31.78 -7.02
N GLY A 114 -3.18 32.62 -7.28
CA GLY A 114 -3.29 33.34 -8.54
C GLY A 114 -2.41 34.58 -8.55
N GLU A 115 -1.65 34.79 -9.62
CA GLU A 115 -0.85 36.01 -9.83
C GLU A 115 -1.47 36.86 -10.94
N ASN A 116 -2.13 37.96 -10.58
CA ASN A 116 -2.83 38.85 -11.53
C ASN A 116 -1.91 39.47 -12.59
N LYS A 117 -0.62 39.69 -12.27
CA LYS A 117 0.32 40.36 -13.17
C LYS A 117 0.79 39.49 -14.33
N LYS A 118 0.82 38.16 -14.12
CA LYS A 118 1.28 37.20 -15.13
C LYS A 118 0.16 36.34 -15.68
N GLY A 119 -1.03 36.38 -15.08
CA GLY A 119 -2.18 35.54 -15.46
C GLY A 119 -1.99 34.06 -15.12
N GLN A 120 -0.99 33.74 -14.30
CA GLN A 120 -0.56 32.40 -13.95
C GLN A 120 -1.13 31.93 -12.61
N LEU A 121 -1.19 30.62 -12.44
CA LEU A 121 -1.61 29.98 -11.19
C LEU A 121 -0.46 29.14 -10.65
N THR A 122 0.12 29.55 -9.52
CA THR A 122 1.17 28.78 -8.84
C THR A 122 0.52 27.76 -7.92
N ALA A 123 0.69 26.47 -8.17
CA ALA A 123 0.18 25.39 -7.35
C ALA A 123 1.31 24.76 -6.51
N ASN A 124 1.00 24.42 -5.25
CA ASN A 124 1.91 23.69 -4.37
C ASN A 124 1.25 22.38 -3.94
N LEU A 125 1.95 21.28 -4.22
CA LEU A 125 1.51 19.92 -3.93
C LEU A 125 2.43 19.31 -2.86
N GLU A 126 1.84 18.82 -1.77
CA GLU A 126 2.53 18.11 -0.70
C GLU A 126 2.06 16.65 -0.70
N LEU A 127 3.03 15.74 -0.75
CA LEU A 127 2.85 14.29 -0.80
C LEU A 127 3.72 13.66 0.28
N TRP A 128 3.24 12.57 0.88
CA TRP A 128 4.02 11.76 1.82
C TRP A 128 4.28 10.40 1.21
N GLU A 129 5.45 9.83 1.46
CA GLU A 129 5.75 8.46 1.09
C GLU A 129 4.74 7.50 1.70
N TYR A 130 4.39 6.47 0.93
CA TYR A 130 3.55 5.39 1.40
C TYR A 130 4.34 4.09 1.44
N ILE A 131 4.64 3.66 2.65
CA ILE A 131 5.26 2.37 2.91
C ILE A 131 4.15 1.36 3.27
N PRO A 132 3.86 0.36 2.42
CA PRO A 132 2.87 -0.66 2.73
C PRO A 132 3.35 -1.51 3.91
N GLN A 133 2.49 -1.71 4.91
CA GLN A 133 2.79 -2.65 5.99
C GLN A 133 2.68 -4.09 5.46
N THR A 134 3.81 -4.78 5.35
CA THR A 134 3.83 -6.21 5.04
C THR A 134 3.51 -7.00 6.30
N ILE A 135 2.27 -7.49 6.43
CA ILE A 135 1.94 -8.46 7.48
C ILE A 135 2.46 -9.82 7.02
N THR A 136 3.60 -10.24 7.56
CA THR A 136 4.12 -11.60 7.37
C THR A 136 3.27 -12.56 8.20
N THR A 137 2.34 -13.26 7.55
CA THR A 137 1.65 -14.37 8.21
C THR A 137 2.64 -15.53 8.37
N THR A 138 3.05 -15.81 9.59
CA THR A 138 3.72 -17.07 9.89
C THR A 138 2.69 -18.17 9.66
N LYS A 139 2.85 -18.94 8.56
CA LYS A 139 2.16 -20.22 8.44
C LYS A 139 2.65 -21.07 9.63
N SER A 140 1.84 -21.16 10.67
CA SER A 140 2.02 -22.18 11.70
C SER A 140 2.05 -23.52 10.99
N GLY A 141 3.22 -24.17 11.06
CA GLY A 141 3.46 -25.46 10.43
C GLY A 141 2.35 -26.43 10.77
N SER A 142 1.93 -27.19 9.76
CA SER A 142 1.02 -28.33 9.86
C SER A 142 1.60 -29.38 10.81
N GLY A 143 1.40 -29.17 12.12
CA GLY A 143 1.64 -30.12 13.19
C GLY A 143 0.47 -31.09 13.27
N LYS A 144 0.73 -32.33 12.89
CA LYS A 144 -0.20 -33.45 12.90
C LYS A 144 -0.55 -33.86 14.34
N ALA A 145 -1.85 -33.82 14.63
CA ALA A 145 -2.62 -34.58 15.62
C ALA A 145 -2.37 -34.35 17.14
N SER A 146 -3.40 -33.81 17.82
CA SER A 146 -4.07 -34.57 18.89
C SER A 146 -5.52 -34.12 19.00
N SER A 147 -6.43 -35.09 18.91
CA SER A 147 -7.88 -34.96 19.00
C SER A 147 -8.32 -34.36 20.34
N LYS A 148 -9.04 -33.24 20.30
CA LYS A 148 -9.97 -32.87 21.38
C LYS A 148 -11.19 -32.22 20.76
N SER A 149 -12.29 -32.97 20.76
CA SER A 149 -13.61 -32.51 20.32
C SER A 149 -14.14 -31.49 21.32
N SER A 150 -14.08 -30.21 20.96
CA SER A 150 -14.89 -29.17 21.57
C SER A 150 -15.85 -28.64 20.51
N GLY A 151 -17.11 -29.02 20.64
CA GLY A 151 -18.18 -28.65 19.74
C GLY A 151 -18.32 -27.14 19.64
N ALA A 152 -17.90 -26.58 18.50
CA ALA A 152 -18.22 -25.23 18.12
C ALA A 152 -19.61 -25.23 17.45
N SER A 153 -20.56 -24.56 18.09
CA SER A 153 -21.93 -24.37 17.62
C SER A 153 -21.93 -23.58 16.30
N SER A 154 -21.88 -24.31 15.20
CA SER A 154 -21.99 -23.77 13.86
C SER A 154 -23.43 -23.33 13.60
N SER A 155 -23.62 -22.10 13.11
CA SER A 155 -24.88 -21.51 12.63
C SER A 155 -25.41 -22.16 11.34
N LEU A 156 -25.20 -23.47 11.19
CA LEU A 156 -25.62 -24.25 10.03
C LEU A 156 -27.10 -24.56 10.14
N SER A 157 -27.80 -24.43 9.01
CA SER A 157 -29.22 -24.76 8.89
C SER A 157 -29.48 -26.21 9.28
N SER A 158 -30.68 -26.49 9.80
CA SER A 158 -31.06 -27.82 10.25
C SER A 158 -30.88 -28.88 9.15
N GLY A 159 -31.26 -28.55 7.92
CA GLY A 159 -31.13 -29.47 6.79
C GLY A 159 -29.69 -29.85 6.46
N TYR A 160 -28.71 -28.97 6.71
CA TYR A 160 -27.30 -29.29 6.49
C TYR A 160 -26.72 -30.18 7.60
N LYS A 161 -27.21 -30.04 8.83
CA LYS A 161 -26.85 -30.92 9.94
C LYS A 161 -27.35 -32.34 9.71
N ASP A 162 -28.59 -32.49 9.22
CA ASP A 162 -29.15 -33.79 8.88
C ASP A 162 -28.37 -34.44 7.75
N TYR A 163 -28.02 -33.69 6.69
CA TYR A 163 -27.22 -34.22 5.59
C TYR A 163 -25.87 -34.81 6.04
N LEU A 164 -25.14 -34.10 6.91
CA LEU A 164 -23.83 -34.56 7.41
C LEU A 164 -23.94 -35.83 8.27
N ASN A 165 -25.02 -35.97 9.04
CA ASN A 165 -25.21 -37.09 9.96
C ASN A 165 -25.74 -38.35 9.26
N THR A 166 -26.66 -38.21 8.31
CA THR A 166 -27.41 -39.35 7.77
C THR A 166 -27.22 -39.59 6.27
N ASN A 167 -26.82 -38.57 5.49
CA ASN A 167 -26.80 -38.63 4.02
C ASN A 167 -25.41 -38.41 3.39
N ARG A 168 -24.34 -38.40 4.18
CA ARG A 168 -22.98 -38.43 3.64
C ARG A 168 -22.72 -39.84 3.11
N GLY A 169 -23.23 -40.11 1.90
CA GLY A 169 -23.14 -41.39 1.22
C GLY A 169 -21.76 -42.01 1.44
N LYS A 170 -21.73 -43.26 1.90
CA LYS A 170 -20.48 -43.99 2.10
C LYS A 170 -19.71 -43.97 0.78
N SER A 171 -18.45 -43.54 0.80
CA SER A 171 -17.60 -43.60 -0.38
C SER A 171 -17.58 -45.04 -0.91
N PRO A 172 -17.64 -45.28 -2.24
CA PRO A 172 -17.62 -46.63 -2.82
C PRO A 172 -16.33 -47.41 -2.53
N ALA A 173 -15.30 -46.75 -1.99
CA ALA A 173 -14.08 -47.38 -1.54
C ALA A 173 -14.39 -48.21 -0.29
N ILE A 174 -14.43 -49.53 -0.46
CA ILE A 174 -14.45 -50.46 0.66
C ILE A 174 -13.04 -50.44 1.26
N ASP A 175 -12.92 -49.98 2.51
CA ASP A 175 -11.63 -49.82 3.20
C ASP A 175 -11.17 -51.17 3.78
N ASP A 176 -11.09 -52.18 2.90
CA ASP A 176 -10.75 -53.57 3.21
C ASP A 176 -9.24 -53.84 3.05
N ALA A 177 -8.43 -52.77 3.01
CA ALA A 177 -7.01 -52.86 2.78
C ALA A 177 -6.31 -53.60 3.94
N SER A 178 -6.07 -54.89 3.75
CA SER A 178 -5.29 -55.72 4.68
C SER A 178 -3.87 -55.15 4.82
N THR A 179 -3.58 -54.61 6.00
CA THR A 179 -2.27 -54.08 6.37
C THR A 179 -1.16 -55.14 6.25
N THR A 180 -1.50 -56.42 6.41
CA THR A 180 -0.59 -57.56 6.25
C THR A 180 -0.08 -57.69 4.81
N ALA A 181 -0.96 -57.50 3.80
CA ALA A 181 -0.57 -57.60 2.40
C ALA A 181 0.36 -56.45 1.96
N ALA A 182 0.19 -55.27 2.56
CA ALA A 182 1.05 -54.11 2.31
C ALA A 182 2.47 -54.33 2.88
N MET A 183 2.57 -54.88 4.09
CA MET A 183 3.87 -55.13 4.75
C MET A 183 4.69 -56.22 4.03
N SER A 184 4.03 -57.26 3.51
CA SER A 184 4.71 -58.32 2.75
C SER A 184 5.33 -57.80 1.44
N LYS A 185 4.73 -56.79 0.79
CA LYS A 185 5.29 -56.19 -0.42
C LYS A 185 6.52 -55.33 -0.16
N VAL A 186 6.54 -54.62 0.97
CA VAL A 186 7.68 -53.78 1.37
C VAL A 186 8.91 -54.65 1.67
N SER A 187 8.72 -55.80 2.32
CA SER A 187 9.81 -56.73 2.63
C SER A 187 10.42 -57.45 1.42
N GLN A 188 9.78 -57.39 0.25
CA GLN A 188 10.28 -58.00 -0.99
C GLN A 188 10.99 -57.01 -1.91
N MET A 189 11.10 -55.74 -1.51
CA MET A 189 11.88 -54.75 -2.27
C MET A 189 13.37 -54.93 -1.95
N PRO A 190 14.22 -55.24 -2.95
CA PRO A 190 15.66 -55.26 -2.74
C PRO A 190 16.17 -53.84 -2.49
N TYR A 191 17.12 -53.71 -1.56
CA TYR A 191 17.82 -52.46 -1.25
C TYR A 191 18.75 -52.03 -2.37
#